data_AF-A0AAD9QK46-F1
#
_entry.id   AF-A0AAD9QK46-F1
#
_cell.length_a   1.000
_cell.length_b   1.000
_cell.length_c   1.000
_cell.angle_alpha   90.00
_cell.angle_beta   90.00
_cell.angle_gamma   90.00
#
_symmetry.space_group_name_H-M   'P 1'
#
loop_
_entity.id
_entity.type
_entity.pdbx_description
1 polymer ?
#
loop_
_entity_poly.entity_id
_entity_poly.type
_entity_poly.pdbx_seq_one_letter_code
_entity_poly.pdbx_strand_id
1 'polypeptide(L)'
;MISKETVSHQIWVSTTPLWPQAKGLVERTNRSILKELKIAYVEKRDLQVEFGKFLVAYRSTLPSGTGCTPFTLMCGRETRTKILQLETSVRSKEVVRDNDAEYELRMKAYADRNASESKVEVGDTVVIKHENRSKLDPNYKPERFTVTGLDGSDMHGCVC
;
A
#
# COMPACT_ATOMS: atom_id res chain seq x y z
N MET A 1 4.51 -41.63 -20.97
CA MET A 1 3.74 -41.11 -19.83
C MET A 1 4.49 -39.88 -19.32
N ILE A 2 4.09 -38.68 -19.74
CA ILE A 2 4.72 -37.43 -19.32
C ILE A 2 3.78 -36.81 -18.29
N SER A 3 4.10 -36.99 -17.01
CA SER A 3 3.39 -36.35 -15.90
C SER A 3 3.62 -34.86 -15.99
N LYS A 4 2.51 -34.11 -16.10
CA LYS A 4 2.48 -32.65 -16.20
C LYS A 4 3.16 -32.06 -14.97
N GLU A 5 4.26 -31.33 -15.18
CA GLU A 5 4.80 -30.42 -14.19
C GLU A 5 3.71 -29.41 -13.83
N THR A 6 3.33 -29.38 -12.55
CA THR A 6 2.49 -28.34 -11.97
C THR A 6 3.26 -27.03 -12.04
N VAL A 7 3.01 -26.26 -13.10
CA VAL A 7 3.37 -24.85 -13.16
C VAL A 7 2.64 -24.19 -11.99
N SER A 8 3.40 -23.87 -10.95
CA SER A 8 2.95 -22.99 -9.87
C SER A 8 2.49 -21.70 -10.51
N HIS A 9 1.18 -21.58 -10.73
CA HIS A 9 0.59 -20.33 -11.19
C HIS A 9 0.91 -19.31 -10.12
N GLN A 10 1.75 -18.35 -10.49
CA GLN A 10 2.08 -17.17 -9.73
C GLN A 10 0.76 -16.54 -9.27
N ILE A 11 0.40 -16.76 -8.00
CA ILE A 11 -0.82 -16.23 -7.41
C ILE A 11 -0.67 -14.72 -7.49
N TRP A 12 -1.43 -14.08 -8.37
CA TRP A 12 -1.60 -12.64 -8.30
C TRP A 12 -2.17 -12.37 -6.91
N VAL A 13 -1.39 -11.71 -6.04
CA VAL A 13 -1.88 -11.25 -4.74
C VAL A 13 -2.85 -10.12 -5.01
N SER A 14 -4.09 -10.49 -5.34
CA SER A 14 -5.21 -9.59 -5.50
C SER A 14 -5.68 -9.23 -4.11
N THR A 15 -5.42 -8.00 -3.68
CA THR A 15 -6.00 -7.46 -2.44
C THR A 15 -7.53 -7.53 -2.51
N THR A 16 -8.18 -7.82 -1.38
CA THR A 16 -9.64 -7.73 -1.24
C THR A 16 -10.18 -6.46 -1.90
N PRO A 17 -11.21 -6.57 -2.76
CA PRO A 17 -11.79 -5.42 -3.41
C PRO A 17 -12.26 -4.40 -2.37
N LEU A 18 -12.03 -3.12 -2.64
CA LEU A 18 -12.41 -2.01 -1.75
C LEU A 18 -11.68 -1.96 -0.40
N TRP A 19 -10.48 -2.56 -0.31
CA TRP A 19 -9.63 -2.47 0.88
C TRP A 19 -8.31 -1.70 0.63
N PRO A 20 -8.36 -0.36 0.44
CA PRO A 20 -7.18 0.45 0.17
C PRO A 20 -6.16 0.44 1.32
N GLN A 21 -6.59 0.13 2.55
CA GLN A 21 -5.72 0.04 3.72
C GLN A 21 -4.63 -1.03 3.54
N ALA A 22 -4.96 -2.15 2.86
CA ALA A 22 -3.99 -3.20 2.57
C ALA A 22 -2.91 -2.78 1.55
N LYS A 23 -3.16 -1.73 0.74
CA LYS A 23 -2.17 -1.11 -0.17
C LYS A 23 -1.67 0.25 0.34
N GLY A 24 -1.61 0.43 1.66
CA GLY A 24 -1.40 1.73 2.29
C GLY A 24 -0.15 2.49 1.84
N LEU A 25 0.96 1.82 1.52
CA LEU A 25 2.19 2.49 1.07
C LEU A 25 2.03 3.14 -0.31
N VAL A 26 1.40 2.43 -1.25
CA VAL A 26 1.11 2.94 -2.60
C VAL A 26 0.12 4.09 -2.51
N GLU A 27 -0.96 3.91 -1.75
CA GLU A 27 -1.98 4.95 -1.55
C GLU A 27 -1.41 6.22 -0.91
N ARG A 28 -0.51 6.07 0.08
CA ARG A 28 0.18 7.20 0.71
C ARG A 28 1.07 7.94 -0.29
N THR A 29 1.75 7.21 -1.16
CA THR A 29 2.61 7.79 -2.20
C THR A 29 1.78 8.53 -3.25
N ASN A 30 0.70 7.91 -3.72
CA ASN A 30 -0.26 8.52 -4.65
C ASN A 30 -0.84 9.82 -4.08
N ARG A 31 -1.14 9.86 -2.78
CA ARG A 31 -1.59 11.09 -2.11
C ARG A 31 -0.58 12.23 -2.22
N SER A 32 0.70 11.97 -2.04
CA SER A 32 1.76 12.98 -2.17
C SER A 32 1.91 13.45 -3.61
N ILE A 33 1.93 12.52 -4.57
CA ILE A 33 1.98 12.83 -6.01
C ILE A 33 0.81 13.73 -6.41
N LEU A 34 -0.41 13.37 -6.02
CA LEU A 34 -1.60 14.13 -6.35
C LEU A 34 -1.59 15.55 -5.76
N LYS A 35 -0.96 15.77 -4.60
CA LYS A 35 -0.82 17.11 -4.02
C LYS A 35 0.06 17.99 -4.89
N GLU A 36 1.23 17.50 -5.28
CA GLU A 36 2.16 18.26 -6.14
C GLU A 36 1.52 18.57 -7.49
N LEU A 37 0.86 17.59 -8.11
CA LEU A 37 0.18 17.81 -9.39
C LEU A 37 -0.96 18.82 -9.27
N LYS A 38 -1.71 18.83 -8.16
CA LYS A 38 -2.75 19.83 -7.90
C LYS A 38 -2.16 21.23 -7.74
N ILE A 39 -1.03 21.36 -7.05
CA ILE A 39 -0.33 22.64 -6.90
C ILE A 39 0.14 23.14 -8.27
N ALA A 40 0.79 22.28 -9.06
CA ALA A 40 1.24 22.62 -10.41
C ALA A 40 0.09 23.07 -11.32
N TYR A 41 -1.07 22.42 -11.22
CA TYR A 41 -2.27 22.79 -11.97
C TYR A 41 -2.79 24.18 -11.59
N VAL A 42 -2.88 24.49 -10.29
CA VAL A 42 -3.31 25.81 -9.81
C VAL A 42 -2.32 26.90 -10.23
N GLU A 43 -1.03 26.62 -10.18
CA GLU A 43 0.05 27.54 -10.57
C GLU A 43 0.26 27.63 -12.09
N LYS A 44 -0.50 26.89 -12.89
CA LYS A 44 -0.40 26.82 -14.37
C LYS A 44 1.00 26.48 -14.87
N ARG A 45 1.72 25.61 -14.15
CA ARG A 45 3.03 25.10 -14.57
C ARG A 45 2.89 23.81 -15.40
N ASP A 46 3.96 23.45 -16.09
CA ASP A 46 4.03 22.15 -16.77
C ASP A 46 4.09 21.01 -15.74
N LEU A 47 3.07 20.14 -15.79
CA LEU A 47 2.94 18.99 -14.90
C LEU A 47 4.10 18.01 -15.04
N GLN A 48 4.65 17.82 -16.24
CA GLN A 48 5.75 16.87 -16.46
C GLN A 48 7.03 17.34 -15.75
N VAL A 49 7.31 18.64 -15.84
CA VAL A 49 8.46 19.26 -15.19
C VAL A 49 8.32 19.21 -13.67
N GLU A 50 7.15 19.57 -13.14
CA GLU A 50 6.91 19.53 -11.69
C GLU A 50 6.90 18.09 -11.14
N PHE A 51 6.36 17.12 -11.90
CA PHE A 51 6.45 15.71 -11.54
C PHE A 51 7.90 15.21 -11.54
N GLY A 52 8.72 15.63 -12.51
CA GLY A 52 10.15 15.36 -12.53
C GLY A 52 10.88 15.89 -11.28
N LYS A 53 10.59 17.14 -10.89
CA LYS A 53 11.11 17.74 -9.64
C LYS A 53 10.68 16.97 -8.41
N PHE A 54 9.40 16.61 -8.32
CA PHE A 54 8.89 15.79 -7.23
C PHE A 54 9.64 14.46 -7.13
N LEU A 55 9.87 13.77 -8.24
CA LEU A 55 10.58 12.49 -8.22
C LEU A 55 12.03 12.62 -7.74
N VAL A 56 12.72 13.71 -8.09
CA VAL A 56 14.07 13.99 -7.56
C VAL A 56 14.02 14.24 -6.06
N ALA A 57 13.06 15.06 -5.60
CA ALA A 57 12.87 15.31 -4.17
C ALA A 57 12.53 14.01 -3.41
N TYR A 58 11.61 13.21 -3.92
CA TYR A 58 11.19 11.94 -3.32
C TYR A 58 12.37 10.96 -3.19
N ARG A 59 13.18 10.81 -4.25
CA ARG A 59 14.34 9.90 -4.27
C ARG A 59 15.48 10.32 -3.35
N SER A 60 15.60 11.62 -3.05
CA SER A 60 16.65 12.20 -2.20
C SER A 60 16.21 12.43 -0.75
N THR A 61 14.91 12.33 -0.45
CA THR A 61 14.38 12.53 0.90
C THR A 61 14.41 11.22 1.71
N LEU A 62 14.79 11.31 2.98
CA LEU A 62 14.75 10.17 3.90
C LEU A 62 13.31 9.88 4.36
N PRO A 63 12.74 8.70 4.07
CA PRO A 63 11.46 8.27 4.63
C PRO A 63 11.62 7.97 6.13
N SER A 64 10.58 8.27 6.91
CA SER A 64 10.61 8.15 8.37
C SER A 64 10.80 6.72 8.90
N GLY A 65 10.41 5.70 8.13
CA GLY A 65 10.56 4.29 8.54
C GLY A 65 11.94 3.75 8.25
N THR A 66 12.39 3.88 7.00
CA THR A 66 13.60 3.20 6.53
C THR A 66 14.89 3.94 6.91
N GLY A 67 14.83 5.25 7.17
CA GLY A 67 16.01 6.05 7.54
C GLY A 67 17.09 6.15 6.46
N CYS A 68 16.82 5.69 5.24
CA CYS A 68 17.68 5.74 4.06
C CYS A 68 16.88 6.26 2.87
N THR A 69 17.52 6.97 1.94
CA THR A 69 16.82 7.53 0.79
C THR A 69 16.41 6.41 -0.19
N PRO A 70 15.29 6.53 -0.91
CA PRO A 70 14.91 5.55 -1.92
C PRO A 70 16.00 5.33 -2.98
N PHE A 71 16.74 6.38 -3.33
CA PHE A 71 17.86 6.25 -4.27
C PHE A 71 19.01 5.43 -3.68
N THR A 72 19.37 5.66 -2.41
CA THR A 72 20.41 4.87 -1.74
C THR A 72 20.02 3.40 -1.68
N LEU A 73 18.75 3.09 -1.42
CA LEU A 73 18.25 1.70 -1.38
C LEU A 73 18.32 1.02 -2.75
N MET A 74 17.99 1.73 -3.83
CA MET A 74 18.01 1.18 -5.19
C MET A 74 19.44 1.08 -5.76
N CYS A 75 20.28 2.09 -5.55
CA CYS A 75 21.57 2.21 -6.23
C CYS A 75 22.78 1.86 -5.34
N GLY A 76 22.58 1.63 -4.04
CA GLY A 76 23.66 1.31 -3.09
C GLY A 76 24.68 2.43 -2.89
N ARG A 77 24.34 3.67 -3.28
CA ARG A 77 25.18 4.87 -3.18
C ARG A 77 24.31 6.09 -2.90
N GLU A 78 24.87 7.09 -2.24
CA GLU A 78 24.13 8.32 -1.99
C GLU A 78 23.93 9.20 -3.24
N THR A 79 22.82 9.92 -3.29
CA THR A 79 22.58 10.94 -4.32
C THR A 79 23.59 12.08 -4.17
N ARG A 80 24.41 12.29 -5.21
CA ARG A 80 25.24 13.48 -5.34
C ARG A 80 24.37 14.67 -5.75
N THR A 81 23.80 15.37 -4.79
CA THR A 81 22.99 16.58 -5.02
C THR A 81 23.83 17.85 -4.88
N LYS A 82 24.98 17.79 -4.20
CA LYS A 82 25.89 18.92 -4.00
C LYS A 82 27.29 18.55 -4.49
N ILE A 83 28.04 19.55 -4.95
CA ILE A 83 29.39 19.39 -5.52
C ILE A 83 30.40 18.90 -4.46
N LEU A 84 30.22 19.31 -3.21
CA LEU A 84 30.95 18.80 -2.04
C LEU A 84 30.03 17.88 -1.23
N GLN A 85 30.07 16.58 -1.48
CA GLN A 85 29.54 15.58 -0.56
C GLN A 85 30.67 14.62 -0.20
N LEU A 86 30.98 14.56 1.10
CA LEU A 86 31.88 13.55 1.64
C LEU A 86 31.23 12.19 1.48
N GLU A 87 32.01 11.15 1.19
CA GLU A 87 31.49 9.79 1.17
C GLU A 87 31.04 9.40 2.57
N THR A 88 29.73 9.39 2.77
CA THR A 88 29.10 8.83 3.96
C THR A 88 28.91 7.33 3.74
N SER A 89 29.23 6.57 4.79
CA SER A 89 29.04 5.13 4.80
C SER A 89 27.55 4.82 4.57
N VAL A 90 27.27 4.06 3.50
CA VAL A 90 25.94 3.53 3.26
C VAL A 90 25.60 2.59 4.42
N ARG A 91 24.49 2.86 5.11
CA ARG A 91 24.01 1.99 6.18
C ARG A 91 23.89 0.55 5.67
N SER A 92 24.29 -0.41 6.50
CA SER A 92 24.20 -1.82 6.13
C SER A 92 22.74 -2.22 5.90
N LYS A 93 22.53 -3.19 5.01
CA LYS A 93 21.19 -3.65 4.63
C LYS A 93 20.44 -4.24 5.82
N GLU A 94 21.16 -4.83 6.75
CA GLU A 94 20.63 -5.41 7.99
C GLU A 94 19.96 -4.32 8.83
N VAL A 95 20.66 -3.23 9.13
CA VAL A 95 20.09 -2.15 9.95
C VAL A 95 18.91 -1.47 9.24
N VAL A 96 18.90 -1.43 7.90
CA VAL A 96 17.76 -0.92 7.13
C VAL A 96 16.53 -1.80 7.32
N ARG A 97 16.70 -3.12 7.27
CA ARG A 97 15.60 -4.08 7.47
C ARG A 97 15.07 -4.04 8.90
N ASP A 98 15.96 -3.94 9.88
CA ASP A 98 15.57 -3.86 11.29
C ASP A 98 14.73 -2.59 11.54
N ASN A 99 15.17 -1.44 11.04
CA ASN A 99 14.42 -0.19 11.11
C ASN A 99 13.03 -0.29 10.44
N ASP A 100 12.97 -0.89 9.25
CA ASP A 100 11.72 -1.05 8.50
C ASP A 100 10.75 -1.96 9.26
N ALA A 101 11.24 -3.07 9.82
CA ALA A 101 10.46 -3.97 10.66
C ALA A 101 9.95 -3.29 11.95
N GLU A 102 10.79 -2.52 12.63
CA GLU A 102 10.38 -1.73 13.80
C GLU A 102 9.30 -0.71 13.45
N TYR A 103 9.44 -0.04 12.30
CA TYR A 103 8.45 0.91 11.81
C TYR A 103 7.12 0.22 11.48
N GLU A 104 7.15 -0.92 10.78
CA GLU A 104 5.97 -1.72 10.49
C GLU A 104 5.26 -2.18 11.77
N LEU A 105 6.00 -2.67 12.76
CA LEU A 105 5.46 -3.07 14.06
C LEU A 105 4.81 -1.89 14.79
N ARG A 106 5.44 -0.72 14.78
CA ARG A 106 4.88 0.50 15.38
C ARG A 106 3.58 0.92 14.69
N MET A 107 3.54 0.85 13.36
CA MET A 107 2.35 1.19 12.59
C MET A 107 1.23 0.18 12.81
N LYS A 108 1.55 -1.11 12.91
CA LYS A 108 0.61 -2.16 13.28
C LYS A 108 0.03 -1.92 14.67
N ALA A 109 0.86 -1.68 15.69
CA ALA A 109 0.40 -1.40 17.04
C ALA A 109 -0.51 -0.15 17.12
N TYR A 110 -0.24 0.86 16.28
CA TYR A 110 -1.11 2.03 16.17
C TYR A 110 -2.47 1.70 15.54
N ALA A 111 -2.48 0.91 14.46
CA ALA A 111 -3.71 0.48 13.80
C ALA A 111 -4.56 -0.44 14.69
N ASP A 112 -3.89 -1.34 15.42
CA ASP A 112 -4.54 -2.35 16.28
C ASP A 112 -5.10 -1.75 17.58
N ARG A 113 -4.71 -0.53 17.97
CA ARG A 113 -5.14 0.11 19.22
C ARG A 113 -6.66 0.16 19.40
N ASN A 114 -7.40 0.34 18.31
CA ASN A 114 -8.86 0.39 18.30
C ASN A 114 -9.47 -0.78 17.50
N ALA A 115 -8.67 -1.77 17.11
CA ALA A 115 -9.16 -2.92 16.37
C ALA A 115 -9.83 -3.93 17.30
N SER A 116 -10.84 -4.62 16.79
CA SER A 116 -11.47 -5.75 17.45
C SER A 116 -11.45 -6.94 16.51
N GLU A 117 -11.26 -8.13 17.06
CA GLU A 117 -11.25 -9.36 16.27
C GLU A 117 -12.61 -9.59 15.61
N SER A 118 -12.59 -10.05 14.36
CA SER A 118 -13.79 -10.43 13.62
C SER A 118 -14.38 -11.72 14.19
N LYS A 119 -15.67 -11.69 14.56
CA LYS A 119 -16.42 -12.85 15.07
C LYS A 119 -17.18 -13.61 13.98
N VAL A 120 -16.75 -13.48 12.72
CA VAL A 120 -17.48 -14.07 11.58
C VAL A 120 -16.97 -15.47 11.33
N GLU A 121 -17.88 -16.42 11.20
CA GLU A 121 -17.57 -17.82 10.94
C GLU A 121 -18.13 -18.29 9.59
N VAL A 122 -17.64 -19.42 9.10
CA VAL A 122 -18.15 -20.05 7.87
C VAL A 122 -19.60 -20.49 8.11
N GLY A 123 -20.50 -20.11 7.21
CA GLY A 123 -21.95 -20.32 7.37
C GLY A 123 -22.72 -19.09 7.86
N ASP A 124 -22.04 -18.03 8.31
CA ASP A 124 -22.71 -16.78 8.65
C ASP A 124 -23.32 -16.09 7.43
N THR A 125 -24.45 -15.42 7.64
CA THR A 125 -25.09 -14.58 6.62
C THR A 125 -24.55 -13.15 6.71
N VAL A 126 -23.90 -12.71 5.63
CA VAL A 126 -23.31 -11.37 5.52
C VAL A 126 -23.97 -10.56 4.41
N VAL A 127 -23.90 -9.23 4.54
CA VAL A 127 -24.37 -8.27 3.54
C VAL A 127 -23.21 -7.38 3.07
N ILE A 128 -23.18 -7.08 1.77
CA ILE A 128 -22.08 -6.34 1.16
C ILE A 128 -22.43 -4.84 1.10
N LYS A 129 -21.45 -3.98 1.38
CA LYS A 129 -21.61 -2.52 1.29
C LYS A 129 -21.83 -2.07 -0.16
N HIS A 130 -22.73 -1.11 -0.38
CA HIS A 130 -22.95 -0.49 -1.69
C HIS A 130 -21.78 0.46 -2.05
N GLU A 131 -21.13 0.26 -3.19
CA GLU A 131 -20.02 1.11 -3.66
C GLU A 131 -20.52 2.40 -4.32
N ASN A 132 -21.37 2.27 -5.36
CA ASN A 132 -21.89 3.37 -6.16
C ASN A 132 -23.33 3.70 -5.75
N ARG A 133 -23.52 4.19 -4.53
CA ARG A 133 -24.84 4.54 -4.03
C ARG A 133 -25.32 5.89 -4.56
N SER A 134 -26.56 5.95 -5.03
CA SER A 134 -27.31 7.20 -5.13
C SER A 134 -27.73 7.67 -3.74
N LYS A 135 -28.13 8.94 -3.61
CA LYS A 135 -28.44 9.53 -2.29
C LYS A 135 -29.57 8.82 -1.53
N LEU A 136 -30.46 8.12 -2.24
CA LEU A 136 -31.61 7.39 -1.70
C LEU A 136 -31.37 5.88 -1.53
N ASP A 137 -30.27 5.34 -2.05
CA ASP A 137 -30.01 3.91 -2.00
C ASP A 137 -29.58 3.49 -0.57
N PRO A 138 -29.95 2.29 -0.12
CA PRO A 138 -29.50 1.76 1.16
C PRO A 138 -27.97 1.57 1.18
N ASN A 139 -27.40 1.60 2.38
CA ASN A 139 -25.94 1.51 2.55
C ASN A 139 -25.37 0.12 2.24
N TYR A 140 -26.20 -0.92 2.31
CA TYR A 140 -25.86 -2.31 2.04
C TYR A 140 -26.77 -2.87 0.95
N LYS A 141 -26.25 -3.81 0.15
CA LYS A 141 -27.05 -4.56 -0.83
C LYS A 141 -28.10 -5.40 -0.09
N PRO A 142 -29.32 -5.53 -0.63
CA PRO A 142 -30.36 -6.37 -0.03
C PRO A 142 -30.07 -7.87 -0.16
N GLU A 143 -29.21 -8.25 -1.11
CA GLU A 143 -28.74 -9.61 -1.30
C GLU A 143 -27.96 -10.10 -0.09
N ARG A 144 -28.33 -11.29 0.39
CA ARG A 144 -27.69 -11.99 1.50
C ARG A 144 -26.71 -13.01 0.92
N PHE A 145 -25.52 -13.05 1.48
CA PHE A 145 -24.47 -13.97 1.09
C PHE A 145 -24.14 -14.87 2.28
N THR A 146 -23.93 -16.16 2.02
CA THR A 146 -23.39 -17.07 3.04
C THR A 146 -21.89 -17.17 2.88
N VAL A 147 -21.15 -17.07 3.98
CA VAL A 147 -19.70 -17.23 4.00
C VAL A 147 -19.34 -18.69 3.71
N THR A 148 -18.62 -18.94 2.61
CA THR A 148 -18.15 -20.28 2.20
C THR A 148 -16.72 -20.56 2.64
N GLY A 149 -15.92 -19.53 2.91
CA GLY A 149 -14.53 -19.68 3.32
C GLY A 149 -13.90 -18.36 3.77
N LEU A 150 -12.87 -18.46 4.62
CA LEU A 150 -12.12 -17.35 5.18
C LEU A 150 -10.62 -17.57 4.95
N ASP A 151 -10.00 -16.71 4.17
CA ASP A 151 -8.56 -16.67 3.92
C ASP A 151 -7.96 -15.45 4.63
N GLY A 152 -7.68 -15.60 5.93
CA GLY A 152 -7.28 -14.47 6.77
C GLY A 152 -8.41 -13.44 6.90
N SER A 153 -8.22 -12.26 6.30
CA SER A 153 -9.24 -11.20 6.22
C SER A 153 -10.16 -11.33 5.01
N ASP A 154 -9.80 -12.16 4.03
CA ASP A 154 -10.50 -12.24 2.75
C ASP A 154 -11.64 -13.27 2.87
N MET A 155 -12.86 -12.82 2.56
CA MET A 155 -14.08 -13.59 2.75
C MET A 155 -14.66 -14.01 1.40
N HIS A 156 -14.88 -15.31 1.25
CA HIS A 156 -15.55 -15.89 0.09
C HIS A 156 -17.02 -16.13 0.45
N GLY A 157 -17.93 -15.67 -0.41
CA GLY A 157 -19.37 -15.82 -0.18
C GLY A 157 -20.11 -16.23 -1.44
N CYS A 158 -21.15 -17.03 -1.26
CA CYS A 158 -22.10 -17.39 -2.31
C CYS A 158 -23.46 -16.71 -2.02
N VAL A 159 -24.17 -16.31 -3.07
CA VAL A 159 -25.54 -15.79 -2.95
C VAL A 159 -26.44 -16.91 -2.45
N CYS A 160 -27.28 -16.63 -1.44
CA CYS A 160 -28.27 -17.57 -0.92
C CYS A 160 -29.41 -17.82 -1.91
#